data_AF-A0A820IKN3-F1
#
_entry.id   AF-A0A820IKN3-F1
#
_cell.length_a   1.000
_cell.length_b   1.000
_cell.length_c   1.000
_cell.angle_alpha   90.00
_cell.angle_beta   90.00
_cell.angle_gamma   90.00
#
_symmetry.space_group_name_H-M   'P 1'
#
loop_
_entity.id
_entity.type
_entity.pdbx_description
1 polymer ?
#
loop_
_entity_poly.entity_id
_entity_poly.type
_entity_poly.pdbx_seq_one_letter_code
_entity_poly.pdbx_strand_id
1 'polypeptide(L)'
;MHDKHSNKPLMINNFHKDDIFHSIQLFQQRLNEIYEICECMIIFGWYRNGQKENLPLFSGIQGTEYQRTLENSQQAFDRTLYLLKRHSKYMLDISTNASSIWSQELKRFFESIHEIELIIVKLINEAITKAITIEQMIDILEIFVNFQSRTIINHILIDKTRDIYRLFLSEIEDIQTQIAAHQTLDDMKNSTHIFDLFLPHYSAKAMWIHSLIKRITKNYNLLIQSSNLPDLIQQNDIKFAYE
;
A
#
# COMPACT_ATOMS: atom_id res chain seq x y z
N MET A 1 59.17 -28.52 -6.27
CA MET A 1 60.01 -29.28 -5.31
C MET A 1 60.51 -28.29 -4.28
N HIS A 2 60.14 -28.44 -3.00
CA HIS A 2 60.66 -27.60 -1.91
C HIS A 2 61.61 -28.42 -1.04
N ASP A 3 62.79 -27.89 -0.79
CA ASP A 3 63.79 -28.50 0.12
C ASP A 3 63.32 -28.49 1.57
N LYS A 4 63.61 -29.59 2.25
CA LYS A 4 63.10 -30.01 3.56
C LYS A 4 63.50 -29.12 4.77
N HIS A 5 64.19 -27.99 4.54
CA HIS A 5 64.82 -27.19 5.61
C HIS A 5 64.67 -25.65 5.45
N SER A 6 63.70 -25.16 4.67
CA SER A 6 63.41 -23.71 4.68
C SER A 6 62.64 -23.33 5.95
N ASN A 7 63.28 -22.56 6.84
CA ASN A 7 62.71 -22.01 8.08
C ASN A 7 61.72 -20.84 7.85
N LYS A 8 61.15 -20.73 6.65
CA LYS A 8 60.09 -19.77 6.35
C LYS A 8 58.75 -20.47 6.59
N PRO A 9 57.84 -19.89 7.40
CA PRO A 9 56.51 -20.47 7.54
C PRO A 9 55.90 -20.62 6.15
N LEU A 10 55.22 -21.75 5.95
CA LEU A 10 54.39 -22.01 4.78
C LEU A 10 53.36 -20.89 4.70
N MET A 11 53.67 -19.83 3.93
CA MET A 11 52.71 -18.81 3.50
C MET A 11 51.80 -19.48 2.46
N ILE A 12 51.01 -20.45 2.88
CA ILE A 12 49.92 -21.00 2.07
C ILE A 12 48.90 -19.88 2.03
N ASN A 13 49.06 -18.97 1.07
CA ASN A 13 48.04 -18.24 0.30
C ASN A 13 46.64 -18.07 0.94
N ASN A 14 46.53 -17.72 2.23
CA ASN A 14 45.25 -17.37 2.86
C ASN A 14 44.65 -16.13 2.19
N PHE A 15 45.50 -15.23 1.69
CA PHE A 15 45.12 -14.08 0.85
C PHE A 15 44.20 -14.49 -0.32
N HIS A 16 44.52 -15.55 -1.06
CA HIS A 16 43.71 -15.92 -2.22
C HIS A 16 42.33 -16.45 -1.86
N LYS A 17 42.15 -17.09 -0.70
CA LYS A 17 40.81 -17.55 -0.28
C LYS A 17 39.98 -16.37 0.20
N ASP A 18 40.55 -15.51 1.04
CA ASP A 18 39.84 -14.37 1.61
C ASP A 18 39.41 -13.37 0.52
N ASP A 19 40.26 -13.15 -0.50
CA ASP A 19 39.94 -12.31 -1.66
C ASP A 19 38.80 -12.88 -2.52
N ILE A 20 38.77 -14.21 -2.70
CA ILE A 20 37.70 -14.90 -3.45
C ILE A 20 36.38 -14.81 -2.68
N PHE A 21 36.38 -15.09 -1.37
CA PHE A 21 35.17 -14.99 -0.55
C PHE A 21 34.65 -13.55 -0.49
N HIS A 22 35.54 -12.57 -0.35
CA HIS A 22 35.18 -11.16 -0.39
C HIS A 22 34.55 -10.76 -1.72
N SER A 23 35.13 -11.20 -2.83
CA SER A 23 34.59 -10.94 -4.18
C SER A 23 33.20 -11.56 -4.37
N ILE A 24 32.98 -12.78 -3.87
CA ILE A 24 31.67 -13.46 -3.92
C ILE A 24 30.64 -12.70 -3.06
N GLN A 25 31.03 -12.25 -1.87
CA GLN A 25 30.15 -11.47 -0.99
C GLN A 25 29.73 -10.14 -1.63
N LEU A 26 30.68 -9.42 -2.22
CA LEU A 26 30.38 -8.18 -2.95
C LEU A 26 29.46 -8.44 -4.15
N PHE A 27 29.68 -9.51 -4.89
CA PHE A 27 28.81 -9.88 -6.00
C PHE A 27 27.38 -10.20 -5.53
N GLN A 28 27.23 -10.97 -4.45
CA GLN A 28 25.93 -11.24 -3.84
C GLN A 28 25.23 -9.96 -3.37
N GLN A 29 25.98 -9.03 -2.77
CA GLN A 29 25.44 -7.72 -2.41
C GLN A 29 24.92 -6.97 -3.63
N ARG A 30 25.67 -6.94 -4.74
CA ARG A 30 25.22 -6.32 -6.00
C ARG A 30 23.94 -6.96 -6.53
N LEU A 31 23.83 -8.29 -6.50
CA LEU A 31 22.59 -8.95 -6.94
C LEU A 31 21.38 -8.54 -6.10
N ASN A 32 21.53 -8.40 -4.79
CA ASN A 32 20.46 -7.95 -3.91
C ASN A 32 20.07 -6.49 -4.20
N GLU A 33 21.05 -5.61 -4.42
CA GLU A 33 20.81 -4.22 -4.81
C GLU A 33 20.04 -4.12 -6.14
N ILE A 34 20.39 -4.95 -7.12
CA ILE A 34 19.72 -5.02 -8.43
C ILE A 34 18.29 -5.52 -8.27
N TYR A 35 18.10 -6.56 -7.45
CA TYR A 35 16.79 -7.09 -7.12
C TYR A 35 15.89 -6.00 -6.54
N GLU A 36 16.40 -5.20 -5.59
CA GLU A 36 15.64 -4.11 -4.99
C GLU A 36 15.29 -3.01 -6.00
N ILE A 37 16.18 -2.68 -6.94
CA ILE A 37 15.87 -1.76 -8.04
C ILE A 37 14.73 -2.33 -8.90
N CYS A 38 14.74 -3.63 -9.21
CA CYS A 38 13.68 -4.28 -9.97
C CYS A 38 12.33 -4.23 -9.25
N GLU A 39 12.30 -4.48 -7.94
CA GLU A 39 11.09 -4.33 -7.12
C GLU A 39 10.56 -2.90 -7.18
N CYS A 40 11.43 -1.89 -7.06
CA CYS A 40 11.04 -0.49 -7.21
C CYS A 40 10.49 -0.19 -8.61
N MET A 41 11.01 -0.82 -9.67
CA MET A 41 10.47 -0.67 -11.03
C MET A 41 9.06 -1.24 -11.16
N ILE A 42 8.78 -2.38 -10.52
CA ILE A 42 7.43 -2.99 -10.55
C ILE A 42 6.43 -2.06 -9.83
N ILE A 43 6.80 -1.55 -8.65
CA ILE A 43 5.91 -0.78 -7.77
C ILE A 43 5.72 0.67 -8.25
N PHE A 44 6.80 1.42 -8.44
CA PHE A 44 6.75 2.86 -8.77
C PHE A 44 6.78 3.12 -10.27
N GLY A 45 7.48 2.28 -11.03
CA GLY A 45 7.52 2.37 -12.48
C GLY A 45 6.30 1.76 -13.17
N TRP A 46 5.51 0.94 -12.45
CA TRP A 46 4.38 0.17 -13.00
C TRP A 46 4.83 -0.72 -14.16
N TYR A 47 5.99 -1.37 -14.01
CA TYR A 47 6.49 -2.33 -14.98
C TYR A 47 5.96 -3.74 -14.67
N ARG A 48 5.30 -4.37 -15.65
CA ARG A 48 4.90 -5.77 -15.59
C ARG A 48 5.42 -6.51 -16.82
N ASN A 49 6.14 -7.61 -16.62
CA ASN A 49 6.75 -8.39 -17.71
C ASN A 49 7.59 -7.54 -18.70
N GLY A 50 8.25 -6.48 -18.20
CA GLY A 50 9.07 -5.59 -19.02
C GLY A 50 8.29 -4.53 -19.82
N GLN A 51 6.97 -4.45 -19.68
CA GLN A 51 6.15 -3.41 -20.28
C GLN A 51 5.61 -2.46 -19.20
N LYS A 52 5.51 -1.18 -19.55
CA LYS A 52 4.94 -0.16 -18.67
C LYS A 52 3.42 -0.23 -18.78
N GLU A 53 2.76 -0.55 -17.67
CA GLU A 53 1.29 -0.54 -17.57
C GLU A 53 0.77 0.87 -17.29
N ASN A 54 -0.53 1.05 -17.52
CA ASN A 54 -1.19 2.31 -17.23
C ASN A 54 -1.44 2.43 -15.73
N LEU A 55 -1.29 3.65 -15.22
CA LEU A 55 -1.67 4.00 -13.85
C LEU A 55 -3.17 3.76 -13.61
N PRO A 56 -3.57 3.50 -12.36
CA PRO A 56 -4.95 3.24 -12.02
C PRO A 56 -5.75 4.55 -12.10
N LEU A 57 -7.01 4.43 -12.50
CA LEU A 57 -7.91 5.57 -12.62
C LEU A 57 -8.61 5.81 -11.29
N PHE A 58 -8.62 7.08 -10.85
CA PHE A 58 -9.35 7.49 -9.66
C PHE A 58 -10.73 8.02 -10.07
N SER A 59 -11.76 7.48 -9.46
CA SER A 59 -13.13 7.98 -9.62
C SER A 59 -13.39 9.15 -8.66
N GLY A 60 -14.28 10.06 -9.06
CA GLY A 60 -14.75 11.17 -8.23
C GLY A 60 -14.15 12.54 -8.57
N ILE A 61 -14.65 13.57 -7.89
CA ILE A 61 -14.38 14.99 -8.22
C ILE A 61 -12.89 15.34 -8.08
N GLN A 62 -12.19 14.73 -7.11
CA GLN A 62 -10.75 14.94 -6.86
C GLN A 62 -9.85 13.85 -7.46
N GLY A 63 -10.43 12.84 -8.14
CA GLY A 63 -9.66 11.75 -8.72
C GLY A 63 -8.61 12.22 -9.72
N THR A 64 -8.89 13.30 -10.45
CA THR A 64 -7.93 13.88 -11.41
C THR A 64 -6.69 14.48 -10.73
N GLU A 65 -6.82 15.03 -9.53
CA GLU A 65 -5.68 15.56 -8.77
C GLU A 65 -4.82 14.41 -8.20
N TYR A 66 -5.46 13.35 -7.71
CA TYR A 66 -4.76 12.16 -7.22
C TYR A 66 -4.00 11.44 -8.33
N GLN A 67 -4.65 11.27 -9.49
CA GLN A 67 -4.03 10.70 -10.67
C GLN A 67 -2.83 11.54 -11.12
N ARG A 68 -2.96 12.87 -11.18
CA ARG A 68 -1.84 13.76 -11.53
C ARG A 68 -0.67 13.62 -10.55
N THR A 69 -0.96 13.47 -9.25
CA THR A 69 0.07 13.27 -8.23
C THR A 69 0.82 11.95 -8.46
N LEU A 70 0.11 10.87 -8.78
CA LEU A 70 0.73 9.58 -9.13
C LEU A 70 1.53 9.65 -10.43
N GLU A 71 1.02 10.31 -11.46
CA GLU A 71 1.73 10.54 -12.72
C GLU A 71 3.03 11.33 -12.49
N ASN A 72 2.99 12.36 -11.66
CA ASN A 72 4.17 13.14 -11.30
C ASN A 72 5.19 12.30 -10.53
N SER A 73 4.74 11.47 -9.57
CA SER A 73 5.60 10.53 -8.85
C SER A 73 6.24 9.49 -9.78
N GLN A 74 5.49 8.96 -10.74
CA GLN A 74 6.02 8.03 -11.75
C GLN A 74 7.06 8.71 -12.66
N GLN A 75 6.81 9.96 -13.07
CA GLN A 75 7.80 10.73 -13.83
C GLN A 75 9.06 11.03 -13.02
N ALA A 76 8.93 11.30 -11.72
CA ALA A 76 10.08 11.46 -10.83
C ALA A 76 10.89 10.16 -10.74
N PHE A 77 10.21 9.02 -10.58
CA PHE A 77 10.83 7.70 -10.61
C PHE A 77 11.59 7.45 -11.93
N ASP A 78 10.96 7.69 -13.08
CA ASP A 78 11.56 7.48 -14.40
C ASP A 78 12.83 8.33 -14.59
N ARG A 79 12.86 9.57 -14.09
CA ARG A 79 14.03 10.44 -14.13
C ARG A 79 15.17 9.87 -13.28
N THR A 80 14.88 9.46 -12.06
CA THR A 80 15.89 8.88 -11.15
C THR A 80 16.43 7.57 -11.71
N LEU A 81 15.57 6.72 -12.26
CA LEU A 81 15.97 5.47 -12.91
C LEU A 81 16.85 5.73 -14.14
N TYR A 82 16.52 6.74 -14.94
CA TYR A 82 17.36 7.14 -16.08
C TYR A 82 18.76 7.58 -15.65
N LEU A 83 18.88 8.36 -14.57
CA LEU A 83 20.17 8.77 -14.02
C LEU A 83 20.99 7.58 -13.53
N LEU A 84 20.35 6.63 -12.83
CA LEU A 84 20.99 5.40 -12.39
C LEU A 84 21.48 4.57 -13.58
N LYS A 85 20.67 4.46 -14.64
CA LYS A 85 21.01 3.73 -15.87
C LYS A 85 22.27 4.27 -16.56
N ARG A 86 22.55 5.57 -16.49
CA ARG A 86 23.79 6.15 -17.07
C ARG A 86 25.06 5.60 -16.41
N HIS A 87 24.95 5.10 -15.19
CA HIS A 87 26.04 4.52 -14.41
C HIS A 87 25.99 2.99 -14.37
N SER A 88 25.14 2.35 -15.19
CA SER A 88 24.97 0.88 -15.21
C SER A 88 26.24 0.10 -15.54
N LYS A 89 27.23 0.74 -16.17
CA LYS A 89 28.55 0.15 -16.43
C LYS A 89 29.30 -0.25 -15.15
N TYR A 90 28.96 0.35 -14.01
CA TYR A 90 29.55 0.04 -12.71
C TYR A 90 28.72 -0.94 -11.86
N MET A 91 27.54 -1.36 -12.35
CA MET A 91 26.56 -2.17 -11.61
C MET A 91 27.10 -3.54 -11.17
N LEU A 92 27.90 -4.19 -12.02
CA LEU A 92 28.53 -5.48 -11.74
C LEU A 92 30.05 -5.39 -11.59
N ASP A 93 30.61 -4.17 -11.57
CA ASP A 93 32.04 -3.95 -11.44
C ASP A 93 32.43 -3.93 -9.95
N ILE A 94 33.22 -4.93 -9.55
CA ILE A 94 33.62 -5.16 -8.14
C ILE A 94 34.90 -4.38 -7.81
N SER A 95 35.50 -3.67 -8.77
CA SER A 95 36.68 -2.84 -8.50
C SER A 95 36.36 -1.75 -7.47
N THR A 96 37.30 -1.47 -6.56
CA THR A 96 37.07 -0.58 -5.41
C THR A 96 36.58 0.81 -5.82
N ASN A 97 37.09 1.34 -6.93
CA ASN A 97 36.71 2.66 -7.45
C ASN A 97 35.30 2.65 -8.06
N ALA A 98 34.96 1.64 -8.87
CA ALA A 98 33.63 1.50 -9.43
C ALA A 98 32.58 1.25 -8.34
N SER A 99 32.96 0.45 -7.33
CA SER A 99 32.11 0.08 -6.21
C SER A 99 31.67 1.31 -5.39
N SER A 100 32.58 2.25 -5.13
CA SER A 100 32.26 3.49 -4.42
C SER A 100 31.31 4.39 -5.22
N ILE A 101 31.54 4.53 -6.53
CA ILE A 101 30.72 5.36 -7.41
C ILE A 101 29.30 4.79 -7.49
N TRP A 102 29.16 3.49 -7.74
CA TRP A 102 27.85 2.84 -7.84
C TRP A 102 27.08 2.96 -6.52
N SER A 103 27.73 2.68 -5.37
CA SER A 103 27.07 2.80 -4.08
C SER A 103 26.59 4.23 -3.78
N GLN A 104 27.30 5.27 -4.25
CA GLN A 104 26.85 6.66 -4.11
C GLN A 104 25.61 6.96 -4.96
N GLU A 105 25.60 6.54 -6.22
CA GLU A 105 24.45 6.73 -7.12
C GLU A 105 23.23 5.93 -6.66
N LEU A 106 23.45 4.72 -6.15
CA LEU A 106 22.41 3.87 -5.58
C LEU A 106 21.81 4.47 -4.31
N LYS A 107 22.63 5.08 -3.45
CA LYS A 107 22.13 5.85 -2.30
C LYS A 107 21.22 7.00 -2.72
N ARG A 108 21.63 7.80 -3.72
CA ARG A 108 20.80 8.88 -4.27
C ARG A 108 19.50 8.38 -4.87
N PHE A 109 19.55 7.23 -5.53
CA PHE A 109 18.36 6.57 -6.05
C PHE A 109 17.39 6.25 -4.91
N PHE A 110 17.83 5.57 -3.85
CA PHE A 110 16.96 5.23 -2.73
C PHE A 110 16.46 6.42 -1.93
N GLU A 111 17.26 7.49 -1.79
CA GLU A 111 16.78 8.76 -1.22
C GLU A 111 15.60 9.32 -2.04
N SER A 112 15.70 9.28 -3.37
CA SER A 112 14.61 9.72 -4.25
C SER A 112 13.39 8.80 -4.17
N ILE A 113 13.59 7.47 -4.05
CA ILE A 113 12.49 6.51 -3.84
C ILE A 113 11.76 6.81 -2.53
N HIS A 114 12.51 7.09 -1.46
CA HIS A 114 11.92 7.43 -0.18
C HIS A 114 11.07 8.70 -0.23
N GLU A 115 11.53 9.74 -0.94
CA GLU A 115 10.72 10.94 -1.17
C GLU A 115 9.41 10.61 -1.90
N ILE A 116 9.47 9.74 -2.93
CA ILE A 116 8.28 9.28 -3.65
C ILE A 116 7.35 8.51 -2.72
N GLU A 117 7.87 7.62 -1.87
CA GLU A 117 7.06 6.90 -0.87
C GLU A 117 6.31 7.84 0.05
N LEU A 118 6.97 8.89 0.55
CA LEU A 118 6.34 9.87 1.43
C LEU A 118 5.22 10.63 0.69
N ILE A 119 5.39 10.93 -0.59
CA ILE A 119 4.33 11.52 -1.43
C ILE A 119 3.14 10.56 -1.55
N ILE A 120 3.38 9.27 -1.80
CA ILE A 120 2.31 8.26 -1.87
C ILE A 120 1.59 8.12 -0.54
N VAL A 121 2.32 8.04 0.58
CA VAL A 121 1.73 7.97 1.93
C VAL A 121 0.84 9.19 2.20
N LYS A 122 1.30 10.38 1.84
CA LYS A 122 0.51 11.61 1.97
C LYS A 122 -0.76 11.54 1.11
N LEU A 123 -0.64 11.08 -0.13
CA LEU A 123 -1.76 10.92 -1.05
C LEU A 123 -2.81 9.95 -0.50
N ILE A 124 -2.41 8.81 0.06
CA ILE A 124 -3.32 7.84 0.68
C ILE A 124 -4.11 8.49 1.82
N ASN A 125 -3.41 9.22 2.71
CA ASN A 125 -4.07 9.91 3.82
C ASN A 125 -5.07 10.97 3.33
N GLU A 126 -4.68 11.80 2.37
CA GLU A 126 -5.56 12.84 1.81
C GLU A 126 -6.77 12.25 1.08
N ALA A 127 -6.60 11.14 0.36
CA ALA A 127 -7.69 10.49 -0.36
C ALA A 127 -8.71 9.88 0.60
N ILE A 128 -8.25 9.17 1.63
CA ILE A 128 -9.14 8.52 2.61
C ILE A 128 -9.84 9.54 3.50
N THR A 129 -9.16 10.59 3.96
CA THR A 129 -9.79 11.65 4.79
C THR A 129 -10.90 12.39 4.06
N LYS A 130 -10.82 12.52 2.73
CA LYS A 130 -11.84 13.21 1.93
C LYS A 130 -12.93 12.27 1.39
N ALA A 131 -12.77 10.96 1.53
CA ALA A 131 -13.79 10.01 1.16
C ALA A 131 -15.01 10.12 2.09
N ILE A 132 -16.20 10.13 1.51
CA ILE A 132 -17.45 10.35 2.26
C ILE A 132 -18.08 9.01 2.68
N THR A 133 -17.85 7.96 1.88
CA THR A 133 -18.49 6.65 2.07
C THR A 133 -17.45 5.56 2.27
N ILE A 134 -17.82 4.52 3.01
CA ILE A 134 -16.98 3.33 3.24
C ILE A 134 -16.59 2.68 1.90
N GLU A 135 -17.53 2.64 0.93
CA GLU A 135 -17.28 2.14 -0.42
C GLU A 135 -16.13 2.89 -1.11
N GLN A 136 -16.16 4.22 -1.12
CA GLN A 136 -15.07 5.03 -1.69
C GLN A 136 -13.73 4.79 -0.97
N MET A 137 -13.75 4.60 0.34
CA MET A 137 -12.53 4.32 1.11
C MET A 137 -11.92 2.95 0.72
N ILE A 138 -12.76 1.93 0.53
CA ILE A 138 -12.34 0.60 0.08
C ILE A 138 -11.78 0.68 -1.35
N ASP A 139 -12.49 1.33 -2.27
CA ASP A 139 -12.04 1.52 -3.66
C ASP A 139 -10.65 2.19 -3.72
N ILE A 140 -10.43 3.21 -2.88
CA ILE A 140 -9.13 3.90 -2.78
C ILE A 140 -8.05 2.93 -2.25
N LEU A 141 -8.34 2.16 -1.20
CA LEU A 141 -7.36 1.22 -0.65
C LEU A 141 -6.98 0.13 -1.65
N GLU A 142 -7.94 -0.40 -2.41
CA GLU A 142 -7.68 -1.41 -3.44
C GLU A 142 -6.70 -0.91 -4.52
N ILE A 143 -6.81 0.35 -4.90
CA ILE A 143 -5.86 0.98 -5.85
C ILE A 143 -4.42 0.95 -5.32
N PHE A 144 -4.23 1.13 -4.01
CA PHE A 144 -2.91 1.20 -3.38
C PHE A 144 -2.34 -0.16 -2.93
N VAL A 145 -3.05 -1.27 -3.15
CA VAL A 145 -2.57 -2.63 -2.81
C VAL A 145 -1.24 -2.95 -3.49
N ASN A 146 -1.00 -2.46 -4.71
CA ASN A 146 0.27 -2.67 -5.42
C ASN A 146 1.49 -2.13 -4.65
N PHE A 147 1.29 -1.19 -3.73
CA PHE A 147 2.35 -0.61 -2.90
C PHE A 147 2.56 -1.32 -1.56
N GLN A 148 1.75 -2.34 -1.25
CA GLN A 148 1.77 -3.05 0.03
C GLN A 148 3.09 -3.76 0.33
N SER A 149 3.90 -4.09 -0.67
CA SER A 149 5.23 -4.68 -0.45
C SER A 149 6.20 -3.71 0.25
N ARG A 150 5.93 -2.39 0.20
CA ARG A 150 6.74 -1.38 0.89
C ARG A 150 6.26 -1.23 2.33
N THR A 151 7.15 -1.44 3.30
CA THR A 151 6.83 -1.50 4.73
C THR A 151 6.12 -0.26 5.26
N ILE A 152 6.59 0.94 4.88
CA ILE A 152 6.01 2.21 5.32
C ILE A 152 4.58 2.36 4.79
N ILE A 153 4.36 2.02 3.53
CA ILE A 153 3.04 2.12 2.89
C ILE A 153 2.10 1.06 3.48
N ASN A 154 2.57 -0.18 3.66
CA ASN A 154 1.80 -1.25 4.28
C ASN A 154 1.31 -0.86 5.69
N HIS A 155 2.18 -0.27 6.51
CA HIS A 155 1.79 0.19 7.84
C HIS A 155 0.62 1.18 7.77
N ILE A 156 0.67 2.13 6.84
CA ILE A 156 -0.39 3.12 6.63
C ILE A 156 -1.66 2.47 6.09
N LEU A 157 -1.56 1.54 5.14
CA LEU A 157 -2.71 0.80 4.62
C LEU A 157 -3.40 0.00 5.72
N ILE A 158 -2.64 -0.70 6.57
CA ILE A 158 -3.17 -1.45 7.73
C ILE A 158 -3.88 -0.51 8.70
N ASP A 159 -3.27 0.63 9.03
CA ASP A 159 -3.85 1.61 9.96
C ASP A 159 -5.16 2.19 9.41
N LYS A 160 -5.20 2.53 8.13
CA LYS A 160 -6.41 3.04 7.48
C LYS A 160 -7.50 2.00 7.31
N THR A 161 -7.13 0.75 7.04
CA THR A 161 -8.08 -0.37 7.00
C THR A 161 -8.72 -0.55 8.39
N ARG A 162 -7.95 -0.44 9.48
CA ARG A 162 -8.47 -0.44 10.85
C ARG A 162 -9.44 0.72 11.11
N ASP A 163 -9.11 1.92 10.64
CA ASP A 163 -10.01 3.08 10.77
C ASP A 163 -11.35 2.85 10.06
N ILE A 164 -11.34 2.27 8.85
CA ILE A 164 -12.57 1.90 8.12
C ILE A 164 -13.39 0.88 8.90
N TYR A 165 -12.74 -0.14 9.47
CA TYR A 165 -13.43 -1.13 10.29
C TYR A 165 -14.09 -0.52 11.53
N ARG A 166 -13.42 0.43 12.20
CA ARG A 166 -14.02 1.18 13.31
C ARG A 166 -15.21 2.02 12.87
N LEU A 167 -15.11 2.70 11.72
CA LEU A 167 -16.23 3.46 11.15
C LEU A 167 -17.43 2.57 10.85
N PHE A 168 -17.19 1.37 10.33
CA PHE A 168 -18.26 0.40 10.05
C PHE A 168 -18.95 -0.08 11.34
N LEU A 169 -18.19 -0.41 12.39
CA LEU A 169 -18.76 -0.80 13.69
C LEU A 169 -19.57 0.35 14.33
N SER A 170 -19.05 1.59 14.27
CA SER A 170 -19.79 2.77 14.71
C SER A 170 -21.09 2.97 13.92
N GLU A 171 -21.10 2.72 12.61
CA GLU A 171 -22.31 2.80 11.79
C GLU A 171 -23.36 1.77 12.23
N ILE A 172 -22.94 0.56 12.62
CA ILE A 172 -23.84 -0.47 13.17
C ILE A 172 -24.44 -0.02 14.50
N GLU A 173 -23.62 0.49 15.42
CA GLU A 173 -24.07 0.99 16.72
C GLU A 173 -25.05 2.17 16.58
N ASP A 174 -24.76 3.11 15.68
CA ASP A 174 -25.63 4.25 15.37
C ASP A 174 -26.99 3.79 14.81
N ILE A 175 -27.00 2.75 13.96
CA ILE A 175 -28.24 2.21 13.42
C ILE A 175 -29.03 1.47 14.50
N GLN A 176 -28.37 0.71 15.38
CA GLN A 176 -29.03 0.04 16.50
C GLN A 176 -29.69 1.05 17.45
N THR A 177 -28.99 2.14 17.78
CA THR A 177 -29.55 3.20 18.64
C THR A 177 -30.70 3.95 17.96
N GLN A 178 -30.62 4.24 16.65
CA GLN A 178 -31.73 4.82 15.89
C GLN A 178 -32.96 3.90 15.89
N ILE A 179 -32.78 2.60 15.67
CA ILE A 179 -33.88 1.63 15.70
C ILE A 179 -34.50 1.56 17.11
N ALA A 180 -33.69 1.51 18.16
CA ALA A 180 -34.16 1.47 19.54
C ALA A 180 -34.92 2.75 19.94
N ALA A 181 -34.42 3.93 19.59
CA ALA A 181 -35.09 5.20 19.84
C ALA A 181 -36.46 5.29 19.14
N HIS A 182 -36.55 4.81 17.89
CA HIS A 182 -37.81 4.72 17.13
C HIS A 182 -38.72 3.55 17.57
N GLN A 183 -38.30 2.70 18.50
CA GLN A 183 -39.16 1.71 19.17
C GLN A 183 -39.77 2.27 20.46
N THR A 184 -39.08 3.17 21.16
CA THR A 184 -39.51 3.69 22.48
C THR A 184 -40.36 4.95 22.42
N LEU A 185 -40.28 5.74 21.34
CA LEU A 185 -41.00 7.01 21.23
C LEU A 185 -42.19 6.88 20.27
N ASP A 186 -43.39 7.14 20.80
CA ASP A 186 -44.61 7.52 20.06
C ASP A 186 -44.47 8.87 19.32
N ASP A 187 -43.24 9.38 19.13
CA ASP A 187 -42.91 10.68 18.53
C ASP A 187 -43.02 10.68 16.99
N MET A 188 -43.93 9.86 16.48
CA MET A 188 -44.28 9.74 15.05
C MET A 188 -45.00 10.98 14.50
N LYS A 189 -45.27 12.00 15.32
CA LYS A 189 -45.96 13.23 14.88
C LYS A 189 -45.04 14.28 14.23
N ASN A 190 -43.73 14.25 14.49
CA ASN A 190 -42.83 15.33 14.06
C ASN A 190 -41.60 14.88 13.25
N SER A 191 -41.34 13.57 13.12
CA SER A 191 -40.24 13.08 12.29
C SER A 191 -40.66 13.08 10.82
N THR A 192 -40.25 14.12 10.10
CA THR A 192 -40.48 14.30 8.66
C THR A 192 -39.60 13.32 7.88
N HIS A 193 -40.01 12.06 7.77
CA HIS A 193 -39.40 11.14 6.82
C HIS A 193 -40.00 11.37 5.42
N ILE A 194 -39.14 11.35 4.39
CA ILE A 194 -39.57 11.42 2.98
C ILE A 194 -40.60 10.31 2.65
N PHE A 195 -40.51 9.18 3.35
CA PHE A 195 -41.41 8.03 3.21
C PHE A 195 -42.81 8.27 3.81
N ASP A 196 -42.95 9.11 4.84
CA ASP A 196 -44.25 9.42 5.45
C ASP A 196 -45.13 10.30 4.56
N LEU A 197 -44.57 10.90 3.51
CA LEU A 197 -45.33 11.75 2.58
C LEU A 197 -46.28 10.94 1.67
N PHE A 198 -46.02 9.63 1.46
CA PHE A 198 -46.76 8.80 0.50
C PHE A 198 -47.12 7.39 0.98
N LEU A 199 -46.66 6.94 2.15
CA LEU A 199 -46.85 5.56 2.61
C LEU A 199 -47.55 5.43 3.96
N PRO A 200 -48.25 4.29 4.15
CA PRO A 200 -48.58 3.66 5.41
C PRO A 200 -47.62 3.94 6.56
N HIS A 201 -48.06 4.37 7.74
CA HIS A 201 -47.13 4.55 8.86
C HIS A 201 -46.23 3.32 9.13
N TYR A 202 -46.84 2.14 9.19
CA TYR A 202 -46.12 0.87 9.38
C TYR A 202 -45.27 0.48 8.16
N SER A 203 -45.70 0.80 6.94
CA SER A 203 -44.92 0.51 5.73
C SER A 203 -43.73 1.47 5.54
N ALA A 204 -43.88 2.75 5.89
CA ALA A 204 -42.80 3.72 5.85
C ALA A 204 -41.70 3.33 6.84
N LYS A 205 -42.06 2.93 8.06
CA LYS A 205 -41.13 2.38 9.06
C LYS A 205 -40.41 1.13 8.55
N ALA A 206 -41.14 0.17 7.98
CA ALA A 206 -40.54 -1.04 7.42
C ALA A 206 -39.58 -0.74 6.26
N MET A 207 -39.95 0.19 5.35
CA MET A 207 -39.09 0.61 4.25
C MET A 207 -37.82 1.33 4.73
N TRP A 208 -37.92 2.16 5.76
CA TRP A 208 -36.76 2.83 6.35
C TRP A 208 -35.79 1.81 6.97
N ILE A 209 -36.28 0.88 7.81
CA ILE A 209 -35.46 -0.20 8.39
C ILE A 209 -34.83 -1.04 7.28
N HIS A 210 -35.61 -1.43 6.26
CA HIS A 210 -35.09 -2.20 5.14
C HIS A 210 -33.99 -1.46 4.38
N SER A 211 -34.13 -0.14 4.18
CA SER A 211 -33.11 0.69 3.55
C SER A 211 -31.82 0.72 4.36
N LEU A 212 -31.89 0.79 5.69
CA LEU A 212 -30.73 0.76 6.58
C LEU A 212 -30.02 -0.60 6.54
N ILE A 213 -30.77 -1.69 6.69
CA ILE A 213 -30.23 -3.06 6.60
C ILE A 213 -29.56 -3.27 5.24
N LYS A 214 -30.19 -2.81 4.15
CA LYS A 214 -29.63 -2.91 2.81
C LYS A 214 -28.31 -2.15 2.67
N ARG A 215 -28.19 -0.97 3.30
CA ARG A 215 -26.95 -0.17 3.29
C ARG A 215 -25.82 -0.88 4.04
N ILE A 216 -26.07 -1.37 5.26
CA ILE A 216 -25.07 -2.12 6.05
C ILE A 216 -24.66 -3.39 5.30
N THR A 217 -25.63 -4.13 4.77
CA THR A 217 -25.37 -5.38 4.03
C THR A 217 -24.50 -5.12 2.79
N LYS A 218 -24.69 -4.00 2.10
CA LYS A 218 -23.82 -3.59 0.99
C LYS A 218 -22.37 -3.38 1.49
N ASN A 219 -22.19 -2.57 2.54
CA ASN A 219 -20.87 -2.27 3.10
C ASN A 219 -20.18 -3.53 3.62
N TYR A 220 -20.91 -4.41 4.30
CA TYR A 220 -20.41 -5.70 4.78
C TYR A 220 -19.93 -6.61 3.64
N ASN A 221 -20.73 -6.72 2.57
CA ASN A 221 -20.35 -7.51 1.40
C ASN A 221 -19.07 -6.97 0.73
N LEU A 222 -18.91 -5.65 0.62
CA LEU A 222 -17.69 -5.04 0.09
C LEU A 222 -16.47 -5.34 0.98
N LEU A 223 -16.63 -5.31 2.30
CA LEU A 223 -15.57 -5.64 3.25
C LEU A 223 -15.17 -7.12 3.23
N ILE A 224 -16.10 -8.04 2.93
CA ILE A 224 -15.79 -9.48 2.77
C ILE A 224 -15.18 -9.77 1.40
N GLN A 225 -15.68 -9.10 0.36
CA GLN A 225 -15.22 -9.33 -1.01
C GLN A 225 -13.83 -8.77 -1.29
N SER A 226 -13.40 -7.76 -0.51
CA SER A 226 -12.07 -7.16 -0.59
C SER A 226 -11.00 -8.08 0.03
N SER A 227 -10.79 -9.23 -0.61
CA SER A 227 -9.74 -10.22 -0.32
C SER A 227 -8.31 -9.68 -0.43
N ASN A 228 -8.14 -8.47 -0.96
CA ASN A 228 -6.86 -7.81 -1.15
C ASN A 228 -6.50 -6.84 -0.02
N LEU A 229 -7.40 -6.60 0.94
CA LEU A 229 -7.09 -5.77 2.10
C LEU A 229 -6.24 -6.56 3.11
N PRO A 230 -5.35 -5.90 3.87
CA PRO A 230 -4.52 -6.57 4.86
C PRO A 230 -5.40 -7.27 5.91
N ASP A 231 -5.13 -8.56 6.14
CA ASP A 231 -5.85 -9.35 7.15
C ASP A 231 -5.74 -8.69 8.53
N LEU A 232 -6.90 -8.31 9.07
CA LEU A 232 -7.01 -7.70 10.39
C LEU A 232 -7.79 -8.62 11.32
N ILE A 233 -7.30 -8.76 12.56
CA ILE A 233 -7.92 -9.54 13.64
C ILE A 233 -9.41 -9.17 13.84
N GLN A 234 -9.76 -7.92 13.53
CA GLN A 234 -11.11 -7.34 13.66
C GLN A 234 -12.14 -7.91 12.67
N GLN A 235 -11.74 -8.66 11.64
CA GLN A 235 -12.70 -9.28 10.70
C GLN A 235 -13.68 -10.23 11.41
N ASN A 236 -13.22 -10.94 12.44
CA ASN A 236 -14.07 -11.83 13.23
C ASN A 236 -15.07 -11.05 14.10
N ASP A 237 -14.65 -9.92 14.68
CA ASP A 237 -15.50 -9.07 15.52
C ASP A 237 -16.62 -8.43 14.68
N ILE A 238 -16.35 -8.11 13.42
CA ILE A 238 -17.33 -7.54 12.49
C ILE A 238 -18.37 -8.57 12.09
N LYS A 239 -17.95 -9.81 11.83
CA LYS A 239 -18.89 -10.89 11.54
C LYS A 239 -19.83 -11.10 12.72
N PHE A 240 -19.31 -11.08 13.95
CA PHE A 240 -20.11 -11.17 15.16
C PHE A 240 -21.03 -9.95 15.37
N ALA A 241 -20.57 -8.74 15.04
CA ALA A 241 -21.38 -7.52 15.17
C ALA A 241 -22.46 -7.39 14.10
N TYR A 242 -22.28 -8.01 12.94
CA TYR A 242 -23.25 -8.01 11.84
C TYR A 242 -24.36 -9.06 12.02
N GLU A 243 -24.03 -10.24 12.57
CA GLU A 243 -24.98 -11.32 12.88
C GLU A 243 -25.98 -10.94 13.98
#